data_AF-A0A139CQW2-F1
#
_entry.id   AF-A0A139CQW2-F1
#
_cell.length_a   1.000
_cell.length_b   1.000
_cell.length_c   1.000
_cell.angle_alpha   90.00
_cell.angle_beta   90.00
_cell.angle_gamma   90.00
#
_symmetry.space_group_name_H-M   'P 1'
#
loop_
_entity.id
_entity.type
_entity.pdbx_description
1 polymer ?
#
loop_
_entity_poly.entity_id
_entity_poly.type
_entity_poly.pdbx_seq_one_letter_code
_entity_poly.pdbx_strand_id
1 'polypeptide(L)'
;MGNELDFHGNIRTPDIRMLYDMKEVLYDREWLDRASNVELYYMYRDLYKDESNLEKMKEHNLRYDITVIPPRMLGREYVKTAGHYHPYVPGTELSYTEVYQVLEGKATYLLQKQEGDLITDVMVYNAEAGDCIVIPPNYGHITINATGDTLKMANWVARDFSSVYGPIKELSGAAYYLLVDGFITNPDYGEVPPIRSRETMDYPEFGLSSGEDMYDLVDDMDKLAFLTRPQDYTSAFKEIVGK
;
A
#
# COMPACT_ATOMS: atom_id res chain seq x y z
N MET A 1 -9.81 -12.74 21.91
CA MET A 1 -10.10 -11.29 21.96
C MET A 1 -10.23 -10.87 20.51
N GLY A 2 -11.34 -10.21 20.14
CA GLY A 2 -11.65 -9.94 18.74
C GLY A 2 -10.64 -8.98 18.11
N ASN A 3 -10.35 -9.17 16.83
CA ASN A 3 -9.57 -8.21 16.03
C ASN A 3 -10.47 -7.06 15.57
N GLU A 4 -11.46 -6.63 16.35
CA GLU A 4 -12.41 -5.59 15.96
C GLU A 4 -11.79 -4.20 16.12
N LEU A 5 -12.09 -3.30 15.19
CA LEU A 5 -11.69 -1.90 15.25
C LEU A 5 -12.91 -1.03 15.54
N ASP A 6 -12.83 -0.18 16.56
CA ASP A 6 -13.78 0.89 16.79
C ASP A 6 -13.32 2.14 16.02
N PHE A 7 -14.08 2.52 14.98
CA PHE A 7 -13.85 3.73 14.22
C PHE A 7 -14.99 4.74 14.50
N HIS A 8 -14.77 5.63 15.46
CA HIS A 8 -15.74 6.64 15.93
C HIS A 8 -17.11 6.08 16.38
N GLY A 9 -17.11 4.94 17.08
CA GLY A 9 -18.29 4.23 17.54
C GLY A 9 -18.79 3.17 16.56
N ASN A 10 -18.20 3.07 15.36
CA ASN A 10 -18.54 2.07 14.36
C ASN A 10 -17.58 0.88 14.48
N ILE A 11 -18.06 -0.23 15.03
CA ILE A 11 -17.28 -1.46 15.19
C ILE A 11 -17.16 -2.18 13.84
N ARG A 12 -15.94 -2.52 13.44
CA ARG A 12 -15.62 -3.18 12.17
C ARG A 12 -14.82 -4.45 12.40
N THR A 13 -15.26 -5.53 11.77
CA THR A 13 -14.50 -6.78 11.69
C THR A 13 -13.58 -6.73 10.46
N PRO A 14 -12.31 -7.17 10.58
CA PRO A 14 -11.37 -7.10 9.47
C PRO A 14 -11.53 -8.29 8.51
N ASP A 15 -11.17 -8.06 7.26
CA ASP A 15 -10.67 -9.14 6.41
C ASP A 15 -9.28 -9.55 6.92
N ILE A 16 -9.07 -10.84 7.10
CA ILE A 16 -7.80 -11.38 7.63
C ILE A 16 -6.99 -11.95 6.47
N ARG A 17 -5.75 -11.47 6.31
CA ARG A 17 -4.79 -12.15 5.43
C ARG A 17 -4.14 -13.30 6.17
N MET A 18 -4.32 -14.50 5.66
CA MET A 18 -3.65 -15.70 6.16
C MET A 18 -2.33 -15.94 5.41
N LEU A 19 -1.39 -16.63 6.06
CA LEU A 19 -0.13 -17.02 5.44
C LEU A 19 -0.35 -17.78 4.13
N TYR A 20 -1.34 -18.67 4.11
CA TYR A 20 -1.61 -19.48 2.94
C TYR A 20 -2.17 -18.69 1.76
N ASP A 21 -2.75 -17.51 2.00
CA ASP A 21 -3.17 -16.59 0.94
C ASP A 21 -2.00 -15.88 0.26
N MET A 22 -0.82 -15.93 0.89
CA MET A 22 0.41 -15.30 0.42
C MET A 22 1.40 -16.30 -0.18
N LYS A 23 1.04 -17.59 -0.29
CA LYS A 23 1.94 -18.66 -0.76
C LYS A 23 2.65 -18.37 -2.05
N GLU A 24 2.08 -17.58 -2.95
CA GLU A 24 2.69 -17.31 -4.25
C GLU A 24 3.78 -16.24 -4.15
N VAL A 25 3.80 -15.40 -3.12
CA VAL A 25 4.61 -14.17 -3.06
C VAL A 25 5.68 -14.15 -1.96
N LEU A 26 6.07 -15.32 -1.43
CA LEU A 26 7.06 -15.41 -0.35
C LEU A 26 8.41 -15.87 -0.85
N TYR A 27 9.48 -15.30 -0.29
CA TYR A 27 10.85 -15.68 -0.62
C TYR A 27 11.24 -17.07 -0.12
N ASP A 28 11.01 -17.35 1.18
CA ASP A 28 11.53 -18.55 1.85
C ASP A 28 10.57 -19.75 1.69
N ARG A 29 10.68 -20.44 0.55
CA ARG A 29 9.84 -21.61 0.20
C ARG A 29 10.04 -22.80 1.15
N GLU A 30 11.28 -23.07 1.56
CA GLU A 30 11.57 -24.18 2.48
C GLU A 30 10.97 -23.95 3.88
N TRP A 31 10.98 -22.71 4.36
CA TRP A 31 10.26 -22.35 5.59
C TRP A 31 8.74 -22.51 5.42
N LEU A 32 8.19 -22.01 4.31
CA LEU A 32 6.76 -22.05 4.01
C LEU A 32 6.19 -23.47 4.01
N ASP A 33 6.93 -24.45 3.46
CA ASP A 33 6.50 -25.86 3.41
C ASP A 33 6.28 -26.49 4.80
N ARG A 34 6.89 -25.92 5.84
CA ARG A 34 6.81 -26.39 7.23
C ARG A 34 5.93 -25.48 8.11
N ALA A 35 5.53 -24.32 7.60
CA ALA A 35 4.76 -23.34 8.36
C ALA A 35 3.28 -23.72 8.44
N SER A 36 2.66 -23.46 9.60
CA SER A 36 1.20 -23.55 9.73
C SER A 36 0.52 -22.32 9.15
N ASN A 37 -0.74 -22.46 8.74
CA ASN A 37 -1.52 -21.30 8.30
C ASN A 37 -1.83 -20.39 9.50
N VAL A 38 -1.29 -19.18 9.48
CA VAL A 38 -1.42 -18.18 10.56
C VAL A 38 -1.93 -16.86 10.01
N GLU A 39 -2.55 -16.04 10.85
CA GLU A 39 -2.93 -14.67 10.51
C GLU A 39 -1.65 -13.82 10.34
N LEU A 40 -1.63 -12.99 9.29
CA LEU A 40 -0.52 -12.09 8.98
C LEU A 40 -0.88 -10.62 9.20
N TYR A 41 -2.04 -10.17 8.72
CA TYR A 41 -2.50 -8.80 8.88
C TYR A 41 -4.01 -8.67 8.72
N TYR A 42 -4.54 -7.54 9.17
CA TYR A 42 -5.97 -7.25 9.28
C TYR A 42 -6.30 -6.02 8.44
N MET A 43 -7.32 -6.12 7.58
CA MET A 43 -7.77 -5.03 6.72
C MET A 43 -9.19 -4.63 7.10
N TYR A 44 -9.37 -3.40 7.55
CA TYR A 44 -10.65 -2.79 7.87
C TYR A 44 -11.02 -1.86 6.74
N ARG A 45 -12.03 -2.24 5.96
CA ARG A 45 -12.40 -1.52 4.75
C ARG A 45 -13.60 -0.62 4.98
N ASP A 46 -13.69 0.42 4.18
CA ASP A 46 -14.86 1.30 4.10
C ASP A 46 -15.21 1.93 5.46
N LEU A 47 -14.19 2.47 6.13
CA LEU A 47 -14.30 3.16 7.40
C LEU A 47 -14.83 4.57 7.21
N TYR A 48 -15.81 4.95 8.01
CA TYR A 48 -16.39 6.27 8.03
C TYR A 48 -16.85 6.61 9.44
N LYS A 49 -16.74 7.89 9.79
CA LYS A 49 -17.08 8.43 11.11
C LYS A 49 -18.60 8.53 11.32
N ASP A 50 -19.32 8.97 10.30
CA ASP A 50 -20.77 9.14 10.30
C ASP A 50 -21.33 8.97 8.87
N GLU A 51 -22.66 8.86 8.76
CA GLU A 51 -23.33 8.64 7.46
C GLU A 51 -23.13 9.79 6.48
N SER A 52 -22.96 11.03 6.95
CA SER A 52 -22.68 12.16 6.06
C SER A 52 -21.32 12.01 5.38
N ASN A 53 -20.30 11.56 6.13
CA ASN A 53 -19.00 11.22 5.55
C ASN A 53 -19.12 10.07 4.55
N LEU A 54 -19.88 9.02 4.87
CA LEU A 54 -20.10 7.91 3.94
C LEU A 54 -20.73 8.36 2.62
N GLU A 55 -21.71 9.25 2.68
CA GLU A 55 -22.35 9.84 1.49
C GLU A 55 -21.34 10.60 0.63
N LYS A 56 -20.57 11.53 1.22
CA LYS A 56 -19.51 12.27 0.51
C LYS A 56 -18.49 11.33 -0.14
N MET A 57 -18.03 10.31 0.60
CA MET A 57 -17.06 9.32 0.11
C MET A 57 -17.60 8.54 -1.09
N LYS A 58 -18.88 8.13 -1.06
CA LYS A 58 -19.54 7.45 -2.17
C LYS A 58 -19.70 8.35 -3.40
N GLU A 59 -20.08 9.61 -3.21
CA GLU A 59 -20.21 10.59 -4.30
C GLU A 59 -18.90 10.80 -5.07
N HIS A 60 -17.76 10.72 -4.36
CA HIS A 60 -16.42 10.86 -4.95
C HIS A 60 -15.79 9.52 -5.37
N ASN A 61 -16.51 8.40 -5.22
CA ASN A 61 -16.01 7.06 -5.49
C ASN A 61 -14.74 6.69 -4.71
N LEU A 62 -14.69 7.09 -3.45
CA LEU A 62 -13.56 6.86 -2.56
C LEU A 62 -13.96 6.04 -1.34
N ARG A 63 -12.97 5.39 -0.74
CA ARG A 63 -13.08 4.74 0.57
C ARG A 63 -11.81 4.96 1.38
N TYR A 64 -11.97 4.92 2.69
CA TYR A 64 -10.89 4.96 3.65
C TYR A 64 -10.77 3.58 4.30
N ASP A 65 -9.56 3.01 4.25
CA ASP A 65 -9.27 1.70 4.81
C ASP A 65 -8.18 1.85 5.89
N ILE A 66 -8.14 0.93 6.86
CA ILE A 66 -7.03 0.78 7.80
C ILE A 66 -6.48 -0.64 7.67
N THR A 67 -5.15 -0.77 7.64
CA THR A 67 -4.45 -2.05 7.70
C THR A 67 -3.55 -2.11 8.93
N VAL A 68 -3.64 -3.20 9.68
CA VAL A 68 -2.79 -3.49 10.85
C VAL A 68 -1.94 -4.73 10.56
N ILE A 69 -0.62 -4.57 10.63
CA ILE A 69 0.39 -5.59 10.34
C ILE A 69 1.23 -5.83 11.61
N PRO A 70 0.89 -6.84 12.43
CA PRO A 70 1.74 -7.27 13.55
C PRO A 70 3.14 -7.70 13.07
N PRO A 71 4.18 -7.52 13.90
CA PRO A 71 5.54 -7.89 13.53
C PRO A 71 5.68 -9.41 13.40
N ARG A 72 6.31 -9.86 12.31
CA ARG A 72 6.56 -11.28 12.06
C ARG A 72 7.67 -11.47 11.03
N MET A 73 8.42 -12.55 11.18
CA MET A 73 9.31 -13.08 10.14
C MET A 73 8.64 -14.25 9.41
N LEU A 74 8.70 -14.22 8.08
CA LEU A 74 8.27 -15.26 7.16
C LEU A 74 9.51 -16.03 6.70
N GLY A 75 10.08 -16.83 7.62
CA GLY A 75 11.41 -17.42 7.45
C GLY A 75 12.48 -16.34 7.58
N ARG A 76 13.17 -16.03 6.49
CA ARG A 76 14.17 -14.94 6.42
C ARG A 76 13.61 -13.58 6.00
N GLU A 77 12.36 -13.53 5.55
CA GLU A 77 11.72 -12.35 5.00
C GLU A 77 10.86 -11.63 6.06
N TYR A 78 10.83 -10.30 6.06
CA TYR A 78 9.90 -9.56 6.91
C TYR A 78 8.44 -9.73 6.43
N VAL A 79 7.49 -9.68 7.37
CA VAL A 79 6.06 -9.67 7.02
C VAL A 79 5.72 -8.47 6.16
N LYS A 80 4.90 -8.71 5.15
CA LYS A 80 4.53 -7.73 4.14
C LYS A 80 3.09 -7.94 3.66
N THR A 81 2.55 -6.95 2.97
CA THR A 81 1.33 -7.14 2.18
C THR A 81 1.62 -8.00 0.94
N ALA A 82 0.57 -8.60 0.36
CA ALA A 82 0.73 -9.45 -0.83
C ALA A 82 1.30 -8.69 -2.05
N GLY A 83 1.11 -7.37 -2.11
CA GLY A 83 1.49 -6.54 -3.24
C GLY A 83 0.52 -6.62 -4.40
N HIS A 84 0.30 -5.49 -5.07
CA HIS A 84 -0.57 -5.43 -6.26
C HIS A 84 -0.35 -4.16 -7.08
N TYR A 85 -0.89 -4.17 -8.29
CA TYR A 85 -1.09 -2.99 -9.13
C TYR A 85 -2.56 -2.56 -9.11
N HIS A 86 -2.83 -1.33 -9.54
CA HIS A 86 -4.18 -0.85 -9.81
C HIS A 86 -4.52 -0.95 -11.30
N PRO A 87 -5.79 -1.15 -11.66
CA PRO A 87 -6.20 -1.09 -13.06
C PRO A 87 -6.13 0.34 -13.59
N TYR A 88 -6.11 0.47 -14.92
CA TYR A 88 -6.21 1.75 -15.61
C TYR A 88 -7.54 2.45 -15.35
N VAL A 89 -7.49 3.76 -15.17
CA VAL A 89 -8.68 4.60 -15.18
C VAL A 89 -9.29 4.54 -16.59
N PRO A 90 -10.61 4.26 -16.73
CA PRO A 90 -11.24 4.07 -18.03
C PRO A 90 -10.95 5.21 -19.02
N GLY A 91 -10.44 4.85 -20.20
CA GLY A 91 -10.10 5.82 -21.25
C GLY A 91 -8.74 6.50 -21.08
N THR A 92 -7.88 6.03 -20.17
CA THR A 92 -6.54 6.57 -19.94
C THR A 92 -5.49 5.44 -19.88
N GLU A 93 -4.21 5.82 -19.96
CA GLU A 93 -3.06 4.94 -19.76
C GLU A 93 -2.47 5.04 -18.33
N LEU A 94 -3.21 5.63 -17.39
CA LEU A 94 -2.80 5.81 -16.00
C LEU A 94 -3.69 4.98 -15.09
N SER A 95 -3.08 4.24 -14.17
CA SER A 95 -3.82 3.51 -13.15
C SER A 95 -4.39 4.44 -12.10
N TYR A 96 -5.43 3.99 -11.41
CA TYR A 96 -5.84 4.60 -10.14
C TYR A 96 -4.63 4.72 -9.21
N THR A 97 -4.65 5.76 -8.38
CA THR A 97 -3.61 5.99 -7.38
C THR A 97 -4.16 5.71 -5.99
N GLU A 98 -3.28 5.78 -5.02
CA GLU A 98 -3.59 5.56 -3.61
C GLU A 98 -2.68 6.44 -2.78
N VAL A 99 -3.14 6.83 -1.59
CA VAL A 99 -2.29 7.49 -0.61
C VAL A 99 -2.40 6.74 0.71
N TYR A 100 -1.24 6.49 1.33
CA TYR A 100 -1.13 5.90 2.64
C TYR A 100 -0.72 6.95 3.67
N GLN A 101 -1.18 6.79 4.91
CA GLN A 101 -0.62 7.42 6.08
C GLN A 101 -0.22 6.36 7.11
N VAL A 102 0.97 6.47 7.70
CA VAL A 102 1.34 5.65 8.86
C VAL A 102 0.69 6.24 10.11
N LEU A 103 -0.14 5.47 10.79
CA LEU A 103 -0.81 5.90 12.03
C LEU A 103 0.01 5.52 13.27
N GLU A 104 0.57 4.31 13.27
CA GLU A 104 1.39 3.78 14.38
C GLU A 104 2.52 2.90 13.82
N GLY A 105 3.70 2.97 14.43
CA GLY A 105 4.87 2.17 14.02
C GLY A 105 5.64 2.78 12.84
N LYS A 106 6.29 1.91 12.06
CA LYS A 106 7.08 2.30 10.87
C LYS A 106 6.80 1.36 9.72
N ALA A 107 6.76 1.91 8.52
CA ALA A 107 6.51 1.18 7.30
C ALA A 107 7.68 1.32 6.33
N THR A 108 8.08 0.21 5.70
CA THR A 108 8.91 0.26 4.50
C THR A 108 8.01 0.00 3.30
N TYR A 109 7.83 1.00 2.44
CA TYR A 109 7.05 0.87 1.21
C TYR A 109 8.00 0.61 0.04
N LEU A 110 7.78 -0.48 -0.69
CA LEU A 110 8.43 -0.77 -1.95
C LEU A 110 7.44 -0.50 -3.08
N LEU A 111 7.78 0.42 -3.97
CA LEU A 111 7.03 0.76 -5.16
C LEU A 111 7.82 0.32 -6.39
N GLN A 112 7.17 -0.30 -7.36
CA GLN A 112 7.80 -0.71 -8.62
C GLN A 112 6.95 -0.34 -9.84
N LYS A 113 7.58 0.25 -10.86
CA LYS A 113 6.93 0.52 -12.14
C LYS A 113 7.21 -0.61 -13.11
N GLN A 114 6.16 -1.10 -13.76
CA GLN A 114 6.27 -2.13 -14.79
C GLN A 114 5.85 -1.56 -16.15
N GLU A 115 6.68 -1.79 -17.17
CA GLU A 115 6.39 -1.47 -18.57
C GLU A 115 6.62 -2.73 -19.41
N GLY A 116 5.52 -3.37 -19.83
CA GLY A 116 5.58 -4.72 -20.39
C GLY A 116 6.09 -5.72 -19.34
N ASP A 117 7.13 -6.47 -19.68
CA ASP A 117 7.74 -7.47 -18.79
C ASP A 117 8.92 -6.90 -17.96
N LEU A 118 9.23 -5.61 -18.12
CA LEU A 118 10.38 -4.98 -17.48
C LEU A 118 9.97 -4.10 -16.31
N ILE A 119 10.75 -4.16 -15.24
CA ILE A 119 10.69 -3.19 -14.15
C ILE A 119 11.59 -2.02 -14.51
N THR A 120 11.01 -0.82 -14.62
CA THR A 120 11.74 0.37 -15.09
C THR A 120 12.06 1.36 -13.97
N ASP A 121 11.47 1.17 -12.80
CA ASP A 121 11.77 1.95 -11.60
C ASP A 121 11.43 1.15 -10.35
N VAL A 122 12.27 1.25 -9.32
CA VAL A 122 11.98 0.76 -7.97
C VAL A 122 12.29 1.88 -6.99
N MET A 123 11.30 2.27 -6.19
CA MET A 123 11.44 3.26 -5.12
C MET A 123 11.18 2.57 -3.78
N VAL A 124 11.96 2.95 -2.76
CA VAL A 124 11.71 2.52 -1.39
C VAL A 124 11.61 3.73 -0.49
N TYR A 125 10.53 3.79 0.29
CA TYR A 125 10.30 4.79 1.33
C TYR A 125 10.36 4.10 2.69
N ASN A 126 10.98 4.75 3.68
CA ASN A 126 10.81 4.41 5.08
C ASN A 126 10.00 5.53 5.73
N ALA A 127 8.82 5.20 6.20
CA ALA A 127 7.87 6.15 6.78
C ALA A 127 7.63 5.83 8.26
N GLU A 128 7.43 6.87 9.05
CA GLU A 128 7.03 6.75 10.46
C GLU A 128 5.68 7.41 10.73
N ALA A 129 5.15 7.24 11.93
CA ALA A 129 3.83 7.73 12.30
C ALA A 129 3.66 9.23 11.97
N GLY A 130 2.58 9.55 11.24
CA GLY A 130 2.29 10.87 10.71
C GLY A 130 2.58 11.01 9.22
N ASP A 131 3.58 10.29 8.70
CA ASP A 131 4.01 10.43 7.30
C ASP A 131 2.98 9.89 6.31
N CYS A 132 2.91 10.58 5.17
CA CYS A 132 2.08 10.21 4.03
C CYS A 132 2.92 9.77 2.84
N ILE A 133 2.44 8.77 2.10
CA ILE A 133 3.07 8.26 0.86
C ILE A 133 2.01 8.18 -0.24
N VAL A 134 2.22 8.91 -1.32
CA VAL A 134 1.40 8.81 -2.53
C VAL A 134 1.97 7.73 -3.43
N ILE A 135 1.14 6.74 -3.78
CA ILE A 135 1.45 5.73 -4.79
C ILE A 135 1.15 6.31 -6.18
N PRO A 136 2.17 6.60 -7.01
CA PRO A 136 1.94 7.18 -8.33
C PRO A 136 1.21 6.22 -9.26
N PRO A 137 0.57 6.71 -10.34
CA PRO A 137 -0.07 5.83 -11.31
C PRO A 137 0.96 4.88 -11.95
N ASN A 138 0.52 3.66 -12.23
CA ASN A 138 1.27 2.56 -12.85
C ASN A 138 2.38 1.97 -11.97
N TYR A 139 2.41 2.29 -10.67
CA TYR A 139 3.28 1.63 -9.70
C TYR A 139 2.52 0.56 -8.93
N GLY A 140 3.09 -0.63 -8.87
CA GLY A 140 2.72 -1.65 -7.90
C GLY A 140 3.37 -1.32 -6.57
N HIS A 141 2.72 -1.67 -5.47
CA HIS A 141 3.21 -1.31 -4.15
C HIS A 141 3.10 -2.47 -3.15
N ILE A 142 4.08 -2.56 -2.26
CA ILE A 142 4.15 -3.49 -1.15
C ILE A 142 4.50 -2.71 0.11
N THR A 143 3.78 -2.96 1.19
CA THR A 143 4.12 -2.44 2.52
C THR A 143 4.75 -3.56 3.33
N ILE A 144 5.89 -3.27 3.94
CA ILE A 144 6.68 -4.22 4.72
C ILE A 144 6.79 -3.68 6.14
N ASN A 145 6.44 -4.50 7.13
CA ASN A 145 6.75 -4.21 8.53
C ASN A 145 8.09 -4.85 8.88
N ALA A 146 9.17 -4.06 8.75
CA ALA A 146 10.53 -4.48 9.05
C ALA A 146 10.94 -4.22 10.52
N THR A 147 9.97 -4.04 11.43
CA THR A 147 10.22 -3.68 12.82
C THR A 147 9.73 -4.76 13.80
N GLY A 148 10.07 -4.57 15.08
CA GLY A 148 9.56 -5.40 16.18
C GLY A 148 8.21 -4.95 16.73
N ASP A 149 7.63 -3.89 16.17
CA ASP A 149 6.38 -3.27 16.63
C ASP A 149 5.24 -3.51 15.63
N THR A 150 4.00 -3.34 16.07
CA THR A 150 2.84 -3.37 15.16
C THR A 150 2.84 -2.13 14.28
N LEU A 151 2.71 -2.34 12.97
CA LEU A 151 2.47 -1.28 12.00
C LEU A 151 0.95 -1.11 11.81
N LYS A 152 0.44 0.11 11.95
CA LYS A 152 -0.91 0.49 11.57
C LYS A 152 -0.84 1.64 10.59
N MET A 153 -1.51 1.48 9.46
CA MET A 153 -1.58 2.49 8.41
C MET A 153 -3.01 2.63 7.91
N ALA A 154 -3.33 3.80 7.38
CA ALA A 154 -4.56 4.04 6.67
C ALA A 154 -4.29 4.36 5.22
N ASN A 155 -5.32 4.25 4.39
CA ASN A 155 -5.26 4.64 2.99
C ASN A 155 -6.58 5.20 2.47
N TRP A 156 -6.48 6.21 1.62
CA TRP A 156 -7.56 6.63 0.72
C TRP A 156 -7.34 5.99 -0.65
N VAL A 157 -8.39 5.35 -1.17
CA VAL A 157 -8.35 4.64 -2.45
C VAL A 157 -9.70 4.69 -3.14
N ALA A 158 -9.69 4.55 -4.46
CA ALA A 158 -10.92 4.42 -5.24
C ALA A 158 -11.71 3.15 -4.84
N ARG A 159 -13.03 3.29 -4.75
CA ARG A 159 -13.91 2.22 -4.27
C ARG A 159 -14.17 1.16 -5.33
N ASP A 160 -14.34 1.56 -6.58
CA ASP A 160 -14.90 0.71 -7.64
C ASP A 160 -13.90 -0.16 -8.40
N PHE A 161 -12.65 -0.29 -7.93
CA PHE A 161 -11.69 -1.20 -8.55
C PHE A 161 -11.35 -2.42 -7.70
N SER A 162 -10.96 -3.49 -8.38
CA SER A 162 -10.30 -4.65 -7.79
C SER A 162 -8.80 -4.62 -8.09
N SER A 163 -7.99 -4.82 -7.06
CA SER A 163 -6.52 -4.88 -7.18
C SER A 163 -6.07 -5.96 -8.17
N VAL A 164 -5.05 -5.65 -8.97
CA VAL A 164 -4.46 -6.54 -9.97
C VAL A 164 -3.25 -7.26 -9.34
N TYR A 165 -3.50 -8.45 -8.77
CA TYR A 165 -2.47 -9.24 -8.09
C TYR A 165 -1.61 -10.09 -9.03
N GLY A 166 -2.10 -10.39 -10.24
CA GLY A 166 -1.46 -11.32 -11.19
C GLY A 166 0.03 -11.05 -11.43
N PRO A 167 0.42 -9.84 -11.85
CA PRO A 167 1.82 -9.53 -12.17
C PRO A 167 2.80 -9.76 -11.00
N ILE A 168 2.38 -9.50 -9.77
CA ILE A 168 3.18 -9.73 -8.57
C ILE A 168 3.22 -11.24 -8.23
N LYS A 169 2.09 -11.95 -8.35
CA LYS A 169 2.00 -13.39 -8.07
C LYS A 169 2.80 -14.24 -9.07
N GLU A 170 2.69 -13.91 -10.35
CA GLU A 170 3.35 -14.65 -11.45
C GLU A 170 4.87 -14.61 -11.34
N LEU A 171 5.42 -13.56 -10.73
CA LEU A 171 6.85 -13.35 -10.52
C LEU A 171 7.26 -13.56 -9.05
N SER A 172 6.49 -14.35 -8.30
CA SER A 172 6.78 -14.72 -6.90
C SER A 172 6.92 -13.57 -5.89
N GLY A 173 6.43 -12.36 -6.18
CA GLY A 173 6.54 -11.20 -5.31
C GLY A 173 6.96 -9.95 -6.08
N ALA A 174 7.49 -8.95 -5.37
CA ALA A 174 8.07 -7.75 -5.98
C ALA A 174 9.45 -8.03 -6.57
N ALA A 175 9.99 -7.05 -7.29
CA ALA A 175 11.33 -7.04 -7.87
C ALA A 175 12.45 -7.16 -6.82
N TYR A 176 12.15 -6.83 -5.56
CA TYR A 176 13.02 -7.09 -4.41
C TYR A 176 12.24 -7.71 -3.25
N TYR A 177 12.93 -8.54 -2.47
CA TYR A 177 12.51 -8.99 -1.15
C TYR A 177 13.31 -8.25 -0.08
N LEU A 178 12.68 -7.92 1.05
CA LEU A 178 13.37 -7.39 2.21
C LEU A 178 13.59 -8.51 3.23
N LEU A 179 14.83 -8.97 3.34
CA LEU A 179 15.26 -9.96 4.31
C LEU A 179 15.90 -9.31 5.52
N VAL A 180 16.15 -10.11 6.57
CA VAL A 180 16.90 -9.67 7.76
C VAL A 180 18.29 -9.08 7.45
N ASP A 181 18.92 -9.52 6.35
CA ASP A 181 20.23 -9.05 5.90
C ASP A 181 20.16 -7.85 4.92
N GLY A 182 18.95 -7.41 4.57
CA GLY A 182 18.70 -6.32 3.63
C GLY A 182 17.93 -6.73 2.38
N PHE A 183 17.86 -5.82 1.41
CA PHE A 183 17.19 -6.06 0.13
C PHE A 183 18.00 -7.00 -0.76
N ILE A 184 17.29 -7.95 -1.38
CA ILE A 184 17.83 -8.80 -2.44
C ILE A 184 16.91 -8.75 -3.66
N THR A 185 17.49 -8.85 -4.86
CA THR A 185 16.71 -8.93 -6.10
C THR A 185 15.94 -10.23 -6.16
N ASN A 186 14.71 -10.18 -6.65
CA ASN A 186 13.93 -11.36 -6.94
C ASN A 186 14.40 -11.98 -8.27
N PRO A 187 14.88 -13.24 -8.27
CA PRO A 187 15.44 -13.88 -9.46
C PRO A 187 14.41 -14.23 -10.54
N ASP A 188 13.11 -14.18 -10.23
CA ASP A 188 12.05 -14.43 -11.21
C ASP A 188 11.84 -13.22 -12.14
N TYR A 189 12.35 -12.05 -11.75
CA TYR A 189 12.45 -10.89 -12.63
C TYR A 189 13.71 -10.98 -13.50
N GLY A 190 13.66 -10.39 -14.69
CA GLY A 190 14.82 -10.21 -15.57
C GLY A 190 15.80 -9.15 -15.02
N GLU A 191 16.11 -8.14 -15.83
CA GLU A 191 16.90 -7.02 -15.33
C GLU A 191 16.04 -6.15 -14.38
N VAL A 192 16.54 -5.93 -13.17
CA VAL A 192 15.88 -5.09 -12.15
C VAL A 192 16.75 -3.87 -11.87
N PRO A 193 16.20 -2.64 -11.97
CA PRO A 193 16.95 -1.43 -11.69
C PRO A 193 17.28 -1.32 -10.20
N PRO A 194 18.36 -0.60 -9.83
CA PRO A 194 18.70 -0.39 -8.42
C PRO A 194 17.58 0.37 -7.70
N ILE A 195 17.41 0.06 -6.41
CA ILE A 195 16.48 0.78 -5.53
C ILE A 195 16.87 2.26 -5.46
N ARG A 196 15.90 3.14 -5.71
CA ARG A 196 15.97 4.56 -5.37
C ARG A 196 15.35 4.76 -3.99
N SER A 197 16.17 5.00 -2.98
CA SER A 197 15.66 5.44 -1.67
C SER A 197 15.02 6.82 -1.80
N ARG A 198 13.85 6.99 -1.21
CA ARG A 198 13.09 8.23 -1.18
C ARG A 198 12.77 8.58 0.27
N GLU A 199 12.94 9.86 0.59
CA GLU A 199 12.46 10.42 1.86
C GLU A 199 10.95 10.68 1.76
N THR A 200 10.28 10.65 2.91
CA THR A 200 8.90 11.11 3.02
C THR A 200 8.85 12.64 2.86
N MET A 201 7.75 13.15 2.34
CA MET A 201 7.54 14.59 2.15
C MET A 201 6.06 14.92 2.26
N ASP A 202 5.77 16.17 2.59
CA ASP A 202 4.42 16.71 2.52
C ASP A 202 4.00 16.89 1.05
N TYR A 203 2.70 16.82 0.80
CA TYR A 203 2.07 17.13 -0.50
C TYR A 203 1.00 18.22 -0.29
N PRO A 204 1.40 19.49 -0.11
CA PRO A 204 0.47 20.57 0.18
C PRO A 204 -0.61 20.76 -0.88
N GLU A 205 -0.33 20.43 -2.14
CA GLU A 205 -1.29 20.45 -3.25
C GLU A 205 -2.44 19.45 -3.07
N PHE A 206 -2.22 18.39 -2.29
CA PHE A 206 -3.22 17.39 -1.91
C PHE A 206 -3.70 17.58 -0.47
N GLY A 207 -3.26 18.65 0.22
CA GLY A 207 -3.54 18.90 1.62
C GLY A 207 -3.02 17.80 2.56
N LEU A 208 -1.93 17.14 2.18
CA LEU A 208 -1.29 16.10 2.98
C LEU A 208 -0.05 16.69 3.66
N SER A 209 -0.04 16.69 4.98
CA SER A 209 1.11 17.12 5.78
C SER A 209 1.38 16.10 6.88
N SER A 210 2.66 15.83 7.17
CA SER A 210 3.02 14.89 8.23
C SER A 210 2.48 15.37 9.58
N GLY A 211 1.80 14.46 10.28
CA GLY A 211 1.20 14.72 11.60
C GLY A 211 -0.25 15.24 11.60
N GLU A 212 -0.81 15.59 10.44
CA GLU A 212 -2.24 15.87 10.29
C GLU A 212 -3.00 14.57 9.98
N ASP A 213 -4.18 14.33 10.58
CA ASP A 213 -4.94 13.11 10.30
C ASP A 213 -5.48 13.15 8.86
N MET A 214 -5.00 12.25 8.02
CA MET A 214 -5.40 12.20 6.62
C MET A 214 -6.90 11.90 6.43
N TYR A 215 -7.58 11.35 7.45
CA TYR A 215 -9.03 11.17 7.41
C TYR A 215 -9.78 12.52 7.34
N ASP A 216 -9.21 13.61 7.87
CA ASP A 216 -9.82 14.96 7.84
C ASP A 216 -10.01 15.50 6.42
N LEU A 217 -9.33 14.92 5.42
CA LEU A 217 -9.58 15.21 3.99
C LEU A 217 -11.00 14.84 3.54
N VAL A 218 -11.78 14.10 4.34
CA VAL A 218 -13.21 13.88 4.09
C VAL A 218 -14.03 15.18 4.04
N ASP A 219 -13.52 16.25 4.64
CA ASP A 219 -14.13 17.58 4.59
C ASP A 219 -13.81 18.35 3.31
N ASP A 220 -12.83 17.90 2.52
CA ASP A 220 -12.41 18.50 1.25
C ASP A 220 -11.98 17.41 0.25
N MET A 221 -12.96 16.63 -0.21
CA MET A 221 -12.75 15.47 -1.09
C MET A 221 -12.12 15.83 -2.45
N ASP A 222 -12.19 17.10 -2.88
CA ASP A 222 -11.56 17.56 -4.12
C ASP A 222 -10.02 17.45 -4.06
N LYS A 223 -9.43 17.55 -2.86
CA LYS A 223 -8.00 17.29 -2.64
C LYS A 223 -7.60 15.84 -2.91
N LEU A 224 -8.54 14.91 -2.86
CA LEU A 224 -8.34 13.49 -3.14
C LEU A 224 -8.66 13.12 -4.59
N ALA A 225 -9.02 14.08 -5.44
CA ALA A 225 -9.41 13.79 -6.83
C ALA A 225 -8.28 13.16 -7.67
N PHE A 226 -7.01 13.34 -7.28
CA PHE A 226 -5.87 12.67 -7.93
C PHE A 226 -5.95 11.14 -7.89
N LEU A 227 -6.66 10.59 -6.90
CA LEU A 227 -6.90 9.16 -6.73
C LEU A 227 -7.69 8.52 -7.87
N THR A 228 -8.65 9.27 -8.43
CA THR A 228 -9.56 8.79 -9.49
C THR A 228 -9.33 9.48 -10.83
N ARG A 229 -8.68 10.64 -10.85
CA ARG A 229 -8.36 11.41 -12.06
C ARG A 229 -6.87 11.75 -12.16
N PRO A 230 -5.95 10.76 -12.10
CA PRO A 230 -4.52 11.02 -12.08
C PRO A 230 -3.99 11.75 -13.32
N GLN A 231 -4.69 11.65 -14.46
CA GLN A 231 -4.36 12.38 -15.69
C GLN A 231 -4.40 13.91 -15.52
N ASP A 232 -5.16 14.41 -14.55
CA ASP A 232 -5.27 15.85 -14.28
C ASP A 232 -4.10 16.35 -13.40
N TYR A 233 -3.30 15.44 -12.82
CA TYR A 233 -2.25 15.73 -11.83
C TYR A 233 -0.85 15.24 -12.26
N THR A 234 -0.63 15.03 -13.55
CA THR A 234 0.64 14.48 -14.08
C THR A 234 1.89 15.25 -13.66
N SER A 235 1.80 16.57 -13.48
CA SER A 235 2.93 17.39 -12.99
C SER A 235 3.31 17.05 -11.56
N ALA A 236 2.34 16.88 -10.65
CA ALA A 236 2.59 16.49 -9.26
C ALA A 236 3.22 15.10 -9.20
N PHE A 237 2.73 14.13 -9.99
CA PHE A 237 3.32 12.80 -10.01
C PHE A 237 4.76 12.76 -10.55
N LYS A 238 5.13 13.65 -11.48
CA LYS A 238 6.53 13.77 -11.92
C LYS A 238 7.45 14.20 -10.78
N GLU A 239 7.00 15.14 -9.96
CA GLU A 239 7.75 15.58 -8.77
C GLU A 239 7.86 14.47 -7.72
N ILE A 240 6.75 13.77 -7.45
CA ILE A 240 6.69 12.63 -6.51
C ILE A 240 7.65 11.51 -6.94
N VAL A 241 7.67 11.18 -8.23
CA VAL A 241 8.59 10.19 -8.80
C VAL A 241 10.03 10.74 -8.85
N GLY A 242 10.21 12.06 -9.00
CA GLY A 242 11.51 12.70 -9.08
C GLY A 242 12.29 12.28 -10.34
N LYS A 243 11.63 12.29 -11.50
CA LYS A 243 12.21 12.05 -12.83
C LYS A 243 11.75 13.12 -13.83
#